data_AF-A0A202DU12-F1
#
_entry.id   AF-A0A202DU12-F1
#
_cell.length_a   1.000
_cell.length_b   1.000
_cell.length_c   1.000
_cell.angle_alpha   90.00
_cell.angle_beta   90.00
_cell.angle_gamma   90.00
#
_symmetry.space_group_name_H-M   'P 1'
#
loop_
_entity.id
_entity.type
_entity.pdbx_description
1 polymer ?
#
loop_
_entity_poly.entity_id
_entity_poly.type
_entity_poly.pdbx_seq_one_letter_code
_entity_poly.pdbx_strand_id
1 'polypeptide(L)'
;MLQRLKNFWKSNKRKQLTDVRSIGLYIFAVVVLAITWSSVKTLQTNYELQKQISTLHQQNDVLKLQNENVDLQNKYFQTDQYLELAARQYFGLAAPGEKILLVPKDVALKYVDPTLSPQTILKASQDNRSKYAKNFQAWLDFLLGRRVSTD
;
A
#
# COMPACT_ATOMS: atom_id res chain seq x y z
N MET A 1 39.09 19.73 -56.02
CA MET A 1 37.97 19.46 -55.07
C MET A 1 37.88 20.41 -53.87
N LEU A 2 38.98 21.04 -53.41
CA LEU A 2 38.96 21.88 -52.20
C LEU A 2 38.33 23.29 -52.36
N GLN A 3 38.11 23.77 -53.58
CA GLN A 3 37.55 25.12 -53.81
C GLN A 3 36.02 25.20 -53.63
N ARG A 4 35.29 24.09 -53.77
CA ARG A 4 33.82 24.08 -53.61
C ARG A 4 33.36 24.12 -52.15
N LEU A 5 34.18 23.62 -51.22
CA LEU A 5 33.94 23.72 -49.77
C LEU A 5 34.11 25.16 -49.25
N LYS A 6 35.04 25.93 -49.83
CA LYS A 6 35.32 27.32 -49.42
C LYS A 6 34.22 28.29 -49.85
N ASN A 7 33.57 28.05 -51.00
CA ASN A 7 32.51 28.91 -51.53
C ASN A 7 31.14 28.66 -50.89
N PHE A 8 30.90 27.49 -50.29
CA PHE A 8 29.71 27.26 -49.44
C PHE A 8 29.72 28.14 -48.19
N TRP A 9 30.91 28.61 -47.78
CA TRP A 9 31.08 29.55 -46.67
C TRP A 9 30.89 31.03 -47.02
N LYS A 10 30.74 31.39 -48.29
CA LYS A 10 30.71 32.78 -48.75
C LYS A 10 29.38 33.14 -49.44
N SER A 11 28.26 32.76 -48.83
CA SER A 11 26.92 33.19 -49.27
C SER A 11 26.29 34.12 -48.23
N ASN A 12 25.47 35.07 -48.69
CA ASN A 12 24.81 36.11 -47.88
C ASN A 12 24.08 35.59 -46.63
N LYS A 13 23.72 34.29 -46.61
CA LYS A 13 23.10 33.62 -45.47
C LYS A 13 23.99 33.56 -44.24
N ARG A 14 25.32 33.48 -44.39
CA ARG A 14 26.23 33.52 -43.24
C ARG A 14 26.25 34.87 -42.55
N LYS A 15 26.17 35.98 -43.29
CA LYS A 15 26.12 37.33 -42.71
C LYS A 15 24.86 37.56 -41.87
N GLN A 16 23.72 36.97 -42.26
CA GLN A 16 22.49 36.99 -41.45
C GLN A 16 22.55 36.09 -40.20
N LEU A 17 23.23 34.94 -40.30
CA LEU A 17 23.42 34.02 -39.17
C LEU A 17 24.44 34.53 -38.15
N THR A 18 25.45 35.28 -38.59
CA THR A 18 26.47 35.91 -37.75
C THR A 18 26.18 37.39 -37.45
N ASP A 19 24.97 37.85 -37.72
CA ASP A 19 24.53 39.19 -37.32
C ASP A 19 24.46 39.27 -35.79
N VAL A 20 24.90 40.40 -35.21
CA VAL A 20 24.96 40.63 -33.76
C VAL A 20 23.59 40.41 -33.11
N ARG A 21 22.52 40.79 -33.82
CA ARG A 21 21.14 40.55 -33.38
C ARG A 21 20.81 39.05 -33.26
N SER A 22 21.18 38.25 -34.27
CA SER A 22 20.93 36.79 -34.28
C SER A 22 21.76 36.08 -33.20
N ILE A 23 23.01 36.49 -33.00
CA ILE A 23 23.89 35.96 -31.95
C ILE A 23 23.31 36.22 -30.56
N GLY A 24 22.80 37.43 -30.30
CA GLY A 24 22.11 37.75 -29.05
C GLY A 24 20.90 36.85 -28.79
N LEU A 25 20.10 36.57 -29.82
CA LEU A 25 18.95 35.66 -29.72
C LEU A 25 19.37 34.22 -29.44
N TYR A 26 20.46 33.73 -30.03
CA TYR A 26 20.96 32.38 -29.74
C TYR A 26 21.48 32.25 -28.31
N ILE A 27 22.24 33.24 -27.82
CA ILE A 27 22.71 33.26 -26.43
C ILE A 27 21.51 33.26 -25.48
N PHE A 28 20.52 34.12 -25.75
CA PHE A 28 19.28 34.16 -24.97
C PHE A 28 18.55 32.82 -24.98
N ALA A 29 18.40 32.19 -26.15
CA ALA A 29 17.75 30.88 -26.26
C ALA A 29 18.49 29.79 -25.45
N VAL A 30 19.83 29.78 -25.48
CA VAL A 30 20.64 28.85 -24.68
C VAL A 30 20.44 29.08 -23.19
N VAL A 31 20.41 30.34 -22.74
CA VAL A 31 20.18 30.69 -21.34
C VAL A 31 18.79 30.24 -20.89
N VAL A 32 17.75 30.50 -21.68
CA VAL A 32 16.38 30.08 -21.37
C VAL A 32 16.28 28.55 -21.29
N LEU A 33 16.91 27.82 -22.22
CA LEU A 33 16.94 26.36 -22.20
C LEU A 33 17.67 25.82 -20.96
N ALA A 34 18.79 26.43 -20.58
CA ALA A 34 19.54 26.04 -19.37
C ALA A 34 18.72 26.26 -18.09
N ILE A 35 18.03 27.40 -17.98
CA ILE A 35 17.14 27.69 -16.84
C ILE A 35 15.96 26.71 -16.81
N THR A 36 15.35 26.45 -17.97
CA THR A 36 14.22 25.52 -18.09
C THR A 36 14.64 24.11 -17.65
N TRP A 37 15.79 23.62 -18.13
CA TRP A 37 16.31 22.31 -17.77
C TRP A 37 16.58 22.20 -16.26
N SER A 38 17.22 23.24 -15.68
CA SER A 38 17.49 23.26 -14.25
C SER A 38 16.21 23.30 -13.42
N SER A 39 15.19 24.03 -13.87
CA SER A 39 13.91 24.15 -13.17
C SER A 39 13.17 22.82 -13.14
N VAL A 40 13.12 22.11 -14.28
CA VAL A 40 12.51 20.77 -14.36
C VAL A 40 13.20 19.80 -13.42
N LYS A 41 14.54 19.79 -13.38
CA LYS A 41 15.30 18.91 -12.49
C LYS A 41 14.98 19.19 -11.01
N THR A 42 14.94 20.45 -10.61
CA THR A 42 14.61 20.84 -9.24
C THR A 42 13.19 20.43 -8.85
N LEU A 43 12.21 20.58 -9.77
CA LEU A 43 10.83 20.13 -9.52
C LEU A 43 10.77 18.62 -9.34
N GLN A 44 11.45 17.85 -10.19
CA GLN A 44 11.50 16.40 -10.07
C GLN A 44 12.10 15.97 -8.72
N THR A 45 13.24 16.53 -8.33
CA THR A 45 13.88 16.21 -7.06
C THR A 45 12.99 16.56 -5.87
N ASN A 46 12.34 17.73 -5.88
CA ASN A 46 11.41 18.10 -4.80
C ASN A 46 10.21 17.15 -4.71
N TYR A 47 9.67 16.71 -5.85
CA TYR A 47 8.58 15.75 -5.88
C TYR A 47 9.01 14.39 -5.34
N GLU A 48 10.19 13.90 -5.72
CA GLU A 48 10.75 12.65 -5.20
C GLU A 48 11.00 12.72 -3.69
N LEU A 49 11.52 13.84 -3.20
CA LEU A 49 11.71 14.09 -1.76
C LEU A 49 10.37 14.10 -1.01
N GLN A 50 9.36 14.81 -1.52
CA GLN A 50 8.03 14.82 -0.91
C GLN A 50 7.39 13.42 -0.89
N LYS A 51 7.57 12.65 -1.97
CA LYS A 51 7.12 11.26 -2.01
C LYS A 51 7.82 10.41 -0.95
N GLN A 52 9.14 10.53 -0.81
CA GLN A 52 9.90 9.81 0.23
C GLN A 52 9.42 10.19 1.63
N ILE A 53 9.23 11.48 1.90
CA ILE A 53 8.68 11.98 3.18
C ILE A 53 7.31 11.36 3.45
N SER A 54 6.40 11.40 2.48
CA SER A 54 5.07 10.78 2.61
C SER A 54 5.16 9.28 2.90
N THR A 55 6.06 8.55 2.23
CA THR A 55 6.22 7.12 2.49
C THR A 55 6.80 6.83 3.87
N LEU A 56 7.74 7.65 4.35
CA LEU A 56 8.33 7.52 5.68
C LEU A 56 7.31 7.83 6.77
N HIS A 57 6.48 8.87 6.59
CA HIS A 57 5.38 9.16 7.51
C HIS A 57 4.40 8.00 7.60
N GLN A 58 3.95 7.46 6.47
CA GLN A 58 3.06 6.30 6.46
C GLN A 58 3.67 5.09 7.16
N GLN A 59 4.96 4.82 6.94
CA GLN A 59 5.66 3.74 7.64
C GLN A 59 5.72 3.99 9.16
N ASN A 60 5.99 5.23 9.57
CA ASN A 60 6.03 5.60 10.98
C ASN A 60 4.65 5.43 11.65
N ASP A 61 3.58 5.88 10.99
CA ASP A 61 2.20 5.75 11.49
C ASP A 61 1.82 4.28 11.66
N VAL A 62 2.17 3.42 10.70
CA VAL A 62 1.95 1.97 10.78
C VAL A 62 2.71 1.37 11.96
N LEU A 63 3.99 1.72 12.14
CA LEU A 63 4.79 1.23 13.27
C LEU A 63 4.24 1.71 14.62
N LYS A 64 3.76 2.96 14.68
CA LYS A 64 3.13 3.51 15.87
C LYS A 64 1.87 2.72 16.23
N LEU A 65 0.99 2.47 15.26
CA LEU A 65 -0.21 1.64 15.47
C LEU A 65 0.13 0.21 15.89
N GLN A 66 1.20 -0.39 15.34
CA GLN A 66 1.67 -1.70 15.76
C GLN A 66 2.11 -1.70 17.23
N ASN A 67 2.89 -0.69 17.65
CA ASN A 67 3.30 -0.54 19.04
C ASN A 67 2.11 -0.32 19.97
N GLU A 68 1.15 0.51 19.60
CA GLU A 68 -0.09 0.72 20.37
C GLU A 68 -0.90 -0.58 20.48
N ASN A 69 -0.99 -1.37 19.41
CA ASN A 69 -1.67 -2.67 19.44
C ASN A 69 -0.96 -3.65 20.38
N VAL A 70 0.37 -3.73 20.33
CA VAL A 70 1.17 -4.58 21.24
C VAL A 70 0.98 -4.14 22.69
N ASP A 71 0.96 -2.84 22.97
CA ASP A 71 0.68 -2.32 24.31
C ASP A 71 -0.72 -2.72 24.80
N LEU A 72 -1.74 -2.60 23.96
CA LEU A 72 -3.09 -3.05 24.28
C LEU A 72 -3.17 -4.57 24.52
N GLN A 73 -2.45 -5.38 23.74
CA GLN A 73 -2.38 -6.83 23.97
C GLN A 73 -1.72 -7.15 25.31
N ASN A 74 -0.62 -6.48 25.64
CA ASN A 74 0.04 -6.66 26.92
C ASN A 74 -0.89 -6.29 28.08
N LYS A 75 -1.63 -5.18 27.96
CA LYS A 75 -2.65 -4.79 28.94
C LYS A 75 -3.76 -5.83 29.05
N TYR A 76 -4.24 -6.35 27.92
CA TYR A 76 -5.25 -7.41 27.90
C TYR A 76 -4.77 -8.66 28.68
N PHE A 77 -3.52 -9.08 28.50
CA PHE A 77 -2.96 -10.21 29.24
C PHE A 77 -2.80 -9.96 30.75
N GLN A 78 -2.79 -8.71 31.18
CA GLN A 78 -2.76 -8.33 32.59
C GLN A 78 -4.16 -8.24 33.22
N THR A 79 -5.22 -8.34 32.42
CA THR A 79 -6.59 -8.24 32.94
C THR A 79 -7.02 -9.48 33.70
N ASP A 80 -7.86 -9.30 34.72
CA ASP A 80 -8.46 -10.40 35.48
C ASP A 80 -9.28 -11.32 34.58
N GLN A 81 -9.95 -10.76 33.56
CA GLN A 81 -10.73 -11.54 32.60
C GLN A 81 -9.84 -12.51 31.81
N TYR A 82 -8.66 -12.06 31.37
CA TYR A 82 -7.72 -12.95 30.69
C TYR A 82 -7.21 -14.04 31.63
N LEU A 83 -6.84 -13.68 32.87
CA LEU A 83 -6.39 -14.64 33.87
C LEU A 83 -7.47 -15.69 34.18
N GLU A 84 -8.73 -15.27 34.28
CA GLU A 84 -9.86 -16.16 34.50
C GLU A 84 -10.07 -17.11 33.32
N LEU A 85 -10.08 -16.60 32.09
CA LEU A 85 -10.20 -17.43 30.89
C LEU A 85 -9.05 -18.42 30.77
N ALA A 86 -7.82 -18.00 31.03
CA ALA A 86 -6.65 -18.86 31.04
C ALA A 86 -6.73 -19.92 32.14
N ALA A 87 -7.18 -19.56 33.35
CA ALA A 87 -7.41 -20.49 34.46
C ALA A 87 -8.42 -21.58 34.08
N ARG A 88 -9.52 -21.19 33.42
CA ARG A 88 -10.55 -22.11 32.91
C ARG A 88 -10.01 -23.03 31.82
N GLN A 89 -9.30 -22.48 30.83
CA GLN A 89 -8.85 -23.22 29.66
C GLN A 89 -7.69 -24.18 29.96
N TYR A 90 -6.68 -23.71 30.68
CA TYR A 90 -5.43 -24.47 30.87
C TYR A 90 -5.43 -25.31 32.14
N PHE A 91 -6.10 -24.85 33.19
CA PHE A 91 -6.08 -25.52 34.49
C PHE A 91 -7.41 -26.16 34.87
N GLY A 92 -8.45 -25.97 34.05
CA GLY A 92 -9.79 -26.48 34.36
C GLY A 92 -10.29 -25.96 35.71
N LEU A 93 -9.94 -24.71 36.06
CA LEU A 93 -10.40 -24.05 37.27
C LEU A 93 -11.69 -23.28 37.00
N ALA A 94 -12.49 -23.07 38.03
CA ALA A 94 -13.70 -22.24 37.97
C ALA A 94 -13.79 -21.36 39.19
N ALA A 95 -14.58 -20.29 39.08
CA ALA A 95 -14.80 -19.39 40.20
C ALA A 95 -15.53 -20.13 41.35
N PRO A 96 -15.36 -19.68 42.60
CA PRO A 96 -16.09 -20.25 43.73
C PRO A 96 -17.61 -20.26 43.48
N GLY A 97 -18.24 -21.43 43.62
CA GLY A 97 -19.69 -21.61 43.39
C GLY A 97 -20.06 -22.10 41.98
N GLU A 98 -19.11 -22.18 41.05
CA GLU A 98 -19.34 -22.75 39.72
C GLU A 98 -19.01 -24.24 39.65
N LYS A 99 -19.69 -24.98 38.76
CA LYS A 99 -19.45 -26.41 38.51
C LYS A 99 -18.98 -26.63 37.08
N ILE A 100 -17.80 -27.22 36.93
CA ILE A 100 -17.22 -27.54 35.61
C ILE A 100 -17.75 -28.89 35.13
N LEU A 101 -18.17 -28.92 33.86
CA LEU A 101 -18.60 -30.14 33.17
C LEU A 101 -17.64 -30.43 32.02
N LEU A 102 -16.85 -31.49 32.16
CA LEU A 102 -15.99 -31.99 31.10
C LEU A 102 -16.83 -32.90 30.19
N VAL A 103 -17.15 -32.41 28.99
CA VAL A 103 -17.94 -33.16 28.01
C VAL A 103 -17.01 -33.74 26.93
N PRO A 104 -17.02 -35.06 26.71
CA PRO A 104 -16.27 -35.66 25.61
C PRO A 104 -16.67 -35.05 24.27
N LYS A 105 -15.68 -34.83 23.40
CA LYS A 105 -15.88 -34.18 22.09
C LYS A 105 -16.98 -34.86 21.27
N ASP A 106 -17.03 -36.18 21.27
CA ASP A 106 -18.03 -36.96 20.52
C ASP A 106 -19.46 -36.66 20.97
N VAL A 107 -19.65 -36.43 22.27
CA VAL A 107 -20.95 -36.05 22.84
C VAL A 107 -21.29 -34.61 22.51
N ALA A 108 -20.32 -33.69 22.63
CA ALA A 108 -20.50 -32.28 22.31
C ALA A 108 -20.86 -32.08 20.83
N LEU A 109 -20.24 -32.83 19.92
CA LEU A 109 -20.45 -32.71 18.48
C LEU A 109 -21.69 -33.43 17.96
N LYS A 110 -22.28 -34.36 18.74
CA LYS A 110 -23.44 -35.16 18.32
C LYS A 110 -24.66 -34.31 17.93
N TYR A 111 -24.79 -33.11 18.51
CA TYR A 111 -25.92 -32.21 18.30
C TYR A 111 -25.53 -30.89 17.63
N VAL A 112 -24.26 -30.74 17.23
CA VAL A 112 -23.80 -29.56 16.49
C VAL A 112 -24.05 -29.80 15.01
N ASP A 113 -24.82 -28.91 14.39
CA ASP A 113 -25.05 -28.96 12.94
C ASP A 113 -23.72 -28.81 12.19
N PRO A 114 -23.28 -29.81 11.40
CA PRO A 114 -22.03 -29.75 10.66
C PRO A 114 -21.97 -28.58 9.67
N THR A 115 -23.13 -28.08 9.22
CA THR A 115 -23.22 -26.96 8.27
C THR A 115 -22.93 -25.60 8.92
N LEU A 116 -23.02 -25.50 10.25
CA LEU A 116 -22.67 -24.31 11.03
C LEU A 116 -21.19 -24.30 11.45
N SER A 117 -20.44 -25.37 11.15
CA SER A 117 -19.00 -25.42 11.39
C SER A 117 -18.27 -24.48 10.41
N PRO A 118 -17.38 -23.58 10.89
CA PRO A 118 -16.57 -22.71 10.02
C PRO A 118 -15.65 -23.47 9.06
N GLN A 119 -15.52 -24.78 9.21
CA GLN A 119 -14.62 -25.62 8.42
C GLN A 119 -15.13 -25.86 6.98
N THR A 120 -16.38 -25.52 6.68
CA THR A 120 -16.93 -25.56 5.31
C THR A 120 -16.43 -24.39 4.44
N ILE A 121 -15.63 -23.46 4.98
CA ILE A 121 -15.01 -22.36 4.23
C ILE A 121 -13.90 -22.85 3.26
N LEU A 122 -13.45 -24.12 3.35
CA LEU A 122 -12.27 -24.60 2.61
C LEU A 122 -12.54 -25.40 1.34
N LYS A 123 -13.61 -25.09 0.60
CA LYS A 123 -13.69 -25.42 -0.84
C LYS A 123 -14.25 -24.24 -1.63
N ALA A 124 -13.63 -23.07 -1.46
CA ALA A 124 -13.77 -22.01 -2.45
C ALA A 124 -13.27 -22.56 -3.79
N SER A 125 -14.18 -22.68 -4.76
CA SER A 125 -13.87 -22.79 -6.17
C SER A 125 -12.82 -21.74 -6.55
N GLN A 126 -11.92 -22.14 -7.44
CA GLN A 126 -10.74 -21.34 -7.75
C GLN A 126 -11.17 -20.12 -8.57
N ASP A 127 -11.59 -19.03 -7.90
CA ASP A 127 -12.02 -17.80 -8.56
C ASP A 127 -10.83 -17.19 -9.32
N ASN A 128 -10.91 -17.18 -10.64
CA ASN A 128 -9.86 -16.72 -11.54
C ASN A 128 -9.87 -15.19 -11.78
N ARG A 129 -10.72 -14.44 -11.06
CA ARG A 129 -10.78 -12.97 -11.16
C ARG A 129 -9.52 -12.31 -10.59
N SER A 130 -9.22 -11.10 -11.06
CA SER A 130 -8.12 -10.28 -10.52
C SER A 130 -8.39 -9.85 -9.07
N LYS A 131 -7.32 -9.58 -8.29
CA LYS A 131 -7.44 -9.18 -6.87
C LYS A 131 -8.37 -7.97 -6.65
N TYR A 132 -8.35 -7.00 -7.57
CA TYR A 132 -9.19 -5.81 -7.48
C TYR A 132 -10.68 -6.14 -7.66
N ALA A 133 -11.02 -7.01 -8.60
CA ALA A 133 -12.39 -7.45 -8.82
C ALA A 133 -12.94 -8.22 -7.62
N LYS A 134 -12.12 -9.07 -6.99
CA LYS A 134 -12.48 -9.78 -5.76
C LYS A 134 -12.77 -8.84 -4.60
N ASN A 135 -11.88 -7.87 -4.37
CA ASN A 135 -12.05 -6.90 -3.28
C ASN A 135 -13.28 -6.02 -3.49
N PHE A 136 -13.53 -5.56 -4.72
CA PHE A 136 -14.70 -4.74 -5.02
C PHE A 136 -16.00 -5.51 -4.77
N GLN A 137 -16.08 -6.76 -5.25
CA GLN A 137 -17.24 -7.62 -5.03
C GLN A 137 -17.48 -7.87 -3.53
N ALA A 138 -16.42 -8.17 -2.78
CA ALA A 138 -16.51 -8.38 -1.33
C ALA A 138 -17.05 -7.13 -0.60
N TRP A 139 -16.59 -5.94 -1.00
CA TRP A 139 -17.13 -4.69 -0.47
C TRP A 139 -18.61 -4.47 -0.82
N LEU A 140 -19.00 -4.77 -2.06
CA LEU A 140 -20.38 -4.65 -2.52
C LEU A 140 -21.32 -5.60 -1.77
N ASP A 141 -20.86 -6.83 -1.54
CA ASP A 141 -21.61 -7.85 -0.80
C ASP A 141 -21.76 -7.48 0.67
N PHE A 142 -20.69 -6.99 1.30
CA PHE A 142 -20.73 -6.46 2.66
C PHE A 142 -21.73 -5.30 2.79
N LEU A 143 -21.67 -4.31 1.90
CA LEU A 143 -22.54 -3.12 1.95
C LEU A 143 -24.02 -3.46 1.71
N LEU A 144 -24.29 -4.46 0.89
CA LEU A 144 -25.66 -4.90 0.59
C LEU A 144 -26.17 -5.97 1.56
N GLY A 145 -25.40 -6.32 2.60
CA GLY A 145 -25.74 -7.39 3.53
C GLY A 145 -25.91 -8.75 2.86
N ARG A 146 -25.40 -8.91 1.64
CA ARG A 146 -25.34 -10.20 0.97
C ARG A 146 -24.28 -11.00 1.71
N ARG A 147 -24.62 -12.24 2.09
CA ARG A 147 -23.64 -13.16 2.65
C ARG A 147 -22.46 -13.17 1.69
N VAL A 148 -21.24 -12.98 2.18
CA VAL A 148 -20.02 -13.12 1.38
C VAL A 148 -20.08 -14.52 0.80
N SER A 149 -20.52 -14.65 -0.45
CA SER A 149 -20.49 -15.89 -1.20
C SER A 149 -19.01 -16.12 -1.48
N THR A 150 -18.36 -16.78 -0.54
CA THR A 150 -17.12 -17.50 -0.77
C THR A 150 -17.48 -18.71 -1.62
N ASP A 151 -17.87 -18.44 -2.86
CA ASP A 151 -17.79 -19.44 -3.92
C ASP A 151 -16.32 -19.67 -4.25
#